data_AF-A0A2D7NDA8-F1
#
_entry.id   AF-A0A2D7NDA8-F1
#
_cell.length_a   1.000
_cell.length_b   1.000
_cell.length_c   1.000
_cell.angle_alpha   90.00
_cell.angle_beta   90.00
_cell.angle_gamma   90.00
#
_symmetry.space_group_name_H-M   'P 1'
#
loop_
_entity.id
_entity.type
_entity.pdbx_description
1 polymer ?
#
loop_
_entity_poly.entity_id
_entity_poly.type
_entity_poly.pdbx_seq_one_letter_code
_entity_poly.pdbx_strand_id
1 'polypeptide(L)'
;MFNFKNSVVLILVMSLALSGTITGTVTFEGKAPKRKKLKMNADPVCGSAHKTPVLDEKLILNEKNQIKNVLVWVEGAKGSSPKSAAVLDQNGCIYSPHVLGIQKGQDLLIKNSDATLHNIHSMSKTNSSFNFAMPKVVKEKTVSFNKVEEPFAIKCDVHPWMKSYVSVFDHGFFAVTDENGDYTIEGVPAGEYEVVAWQERFKMKGTLTQKVSVKDGSTTADFTFKKPSKKKK
;
A
#
# COMPACT_ATOMS: atom_id res chain seq x y z
N MET A 1 -68.24 23.77 -3.94
CA MET A 1 -67.06 23.89 -3.06
C MET A 1 -66.30 22.56 -3.16
N PHE A 2 -65.38 22.41 -4.11
CA PHE A 2 -64.58 21.20 -4.27
C PHE A 2 -63.10 21.57 -4.10
N ASN A 3 -62.52 21.10 -3.00
CA ASN A 3 -61.13 21.34 -2.61
C ASN A 3 -60.18 20.54 -3.52
N PHE A 4 -59.37 21.26 -4.30
CA PHE A 4 -58.19 20.68 -4.95
C PHE A 4 -57.09 20.48 -3.90
N LYS A 5 -56.78 19.22 -3.57
CA LYS A 5 -55.56 18.88 -2.83
C LYS A 5 -54.40 18.85 -3.83
N ASN A 6 -53.50 19.82 -3.75
CA ASN A 6 -52.23 19.79 -4.46
C ASN A 6 -51.34 18.68 -3.89
N SER A 7 -51.25 17.55 -4.60
CA SER A 7 -50.24 16.54 -4.34
C SER A 7 -48.91 16.99 -4.95
N VAL A 8 -47.98 17.42 -4.10
CA VAL A 8 -46.59 17.66 -4.50
C VAL A 8 -45.91 16.31 -4.70
N VAL A 9 -45.60 15.96 -5.94
CA VAL A 9 -44.79 14.79 -6.27
C VAL A 9 -43.32 15.17 -6.10
N LEU A 10 -42.67 14.64 -5.07
CA LEU A 10 -41.24 14.80 -4.84
C LEU A 10 -40.49 13.84 -5.76
N ILE A 11 -39.99 14.35 -6.89
CA ILE A 11 -39.13 13.57 -7.80
C ILE A 11 -37.74 13.49 -7.17
N LEU A 12 -37.40 12.34 -6.60
CA LEU A 12 -36.04 12.03 -6.16
C LEU A 12 -35.17 11.79 -7.41
N VAL A 13 -34.43 12.81 -7.84
CA VAL A 13 -33.44 12.66 -8.91
C VAL A 13 -32.25 11.92 -8.33
N MET A 14 -32.23 10.60 -8.51
CA MET A 14 -31.11 9.75 -8.13
C MET A 14 -30.02 9.90 -9.19
N SER A 15 -29.06 10.81 -8.96
CA SER A 15 -27.88 10.92 -9.82
C SER A 15 -27.07 9.64 -9.69
N LEU A 16 -27.06 8.80 -10.73
CA LEU A 16 -26.10 7.71 -10.85
C LEU A 16 -24.70 8.34 -10.87
N ALA A 17 -23.97 8.22 -9.76
CA ALA A 17 -22.57 8.60 -9.73
C ALA A 17 -21.82 7.60 -10.61
N LEU A 18 -21.44 8.04 -11.82
CA LEU A 18 -20.57 7.28 -12.70
C LEU A 18 -19.24 7.03 -11.97
N SER A 19 -18.70 5.82 -12.10
CA SER A 19 -17.39 5.46 -11.58
C SER A 19 -16.61 4.69 -12.64
N GLY A 20 -15.30 4.85 -12.64
CA GLY A 20 -14.39 4.16 -13.54
C GLY A 20 -13.34 3.33 -12.82
N THR A 21 -12.47 2.74 -13.62
CA THR A 21 -11.29 1.99 -13.18
C THR A 21 -10.03 2.69 -13.66
N ILE A 22 -9.05 2.84 -12.78
CA ILE A 22 -7.70 3.27 -13.16
C ILE A 22 -6.80 2.05 -13.18
N THR A 23 -6.14 1.81 -14.30
CA THR A 23 -5.15 0.74 -14.48
C THR A 23 -3.80 1.33 -14.87
N GLY A 24 -2.72 0.58 -14.66
CA GLY A 24 -1.45 0.95 -15.25
C GLY A 24 -0.33 0.00 -14.86
N THR A 25 0.82 0.23 -15.48
CA THR A 25 2.06 -0.47 -15.21
C THR A 25 3.09 0.52 -14.69
N VAL A 26 3.85 0.11 -13.67
CA VAL A 26 4.98 0.89 -13.15
C VAL A 26 6.30 0.26 -13.58
N THR A 27 7.15 1.07 -14.22
CA THR A 27 8.43 0.65 -14.80
C THR A 27 9.61 1.40 -14.21
N PHE A 28 10.80 0.84 -14.40
CA PHE A 28 12.07 1.46 -14.02
C PHE A 28 12.93 1.74 -15.25
N GLU A 29 13.38 2.98 -15.41
CA GLU A 29 14.34 3.36 -16.43
C GLU A 29 15.78 3.21 -15.93
N GLY A 30 16.52 2.34 -16.60
CA GLY A 30 17.94 2.09 -16.39
C GLY A 30 18.24 0.72 -15.80
N LYS A 31 19.52 0.47 -15.50
CA LYS A 31 19.96 -0.84 -14.97
C LYS A 31 19.44 -1.05 -13.54
N ALA A 32 18.67 -2.13 -13.36
CA ALA A 32 18.22 -2.62 -12.08
C ALA A 32 19.40 -2.78 -11.08
N PRO A 33 19.32 -2.18 -9.88
CA PRO A 33 20.32 -2.40 -8.85
C PRO A 33 20.23 -3.84 -8.32
N LYS A 34 21.37 -4.50 -8.14
CA LYS A 34 21.41 -5.85 -7.54
C LYS A 34 20.87 -5.80 -6.10
N ARG A 35 19.84 -6.60 -5.81
CA ARG A 35 19.27 -6.78 -4.46
C ARG A 35 20.27 -7.52 -3.58
N LYS A 36 20.35 -7.16 -2.29
CA LYS A 36 21.27 -7.80 -1.34
C LYS A 36 20.59 -8.99 -0.69
N LYS A 37 21.37 -10.02 -0.37
CA LYS A 37 20.91 -11.14 0.47
C LYS A 37 20.66 -10.66 1.89
N LEU A 38 19.54 -11.08 2.48
CA LEU A 38 19.26 -10.88 3.89
C LEU A 38 20.11 -11.82 4.74
N LYS A 39 20.66 -11.32 5.84
CA LYS A 39 21.50 -12.09 6.75
C LYS A 39 20.65 -12.59 7.92
N MET A 40 20.01 -13.75 7.73
CA MET A 40 19.05 -14.33 8.68
C MET A 40 19.67 -15.33 9.66
N ASN A 41 20.94 -15.69 9.47
CA ASN A 41 21.61 -16.78 10.20
C ASN A 41 21.87 -16.50 11.69
N ALA A 42 21.62 -15.29 12.17
CA ALA A 42 21.70 -14.96 13.60
C ALA A 42 20.57 -15.60 14.42
N ASP A 43 19.46 -15.94 13.78
CA ASP A 43 18.34 -16.70 14.38
C ASP A 43 18.20 -18.02 13.61
N PRO A 44 18.36 -19.19 14.25
CA PRO A 44 18.26 -20.49 13.58
C PRO A 44 16.91 -20.76 12.91
N VAL A 45 15.80 -20.25 13.47
CA VAL A 45 14.47 -20.37 12.85
C VAL A 45 14.46 -19.60 11.54
N CYS A 46 14.98 -18.37 11.54
CA CYS A 46 15.07 -17.55 10.33
C CYS A 46 16.06 -18.09 9.30
N GLY A 47 17.21 -18.59 9.75
CA GLY A 47 18.24 -19.16 8.88
C GLY A 47 17.80 -20.44 8.16
N SER A 48 16.82 -21.15 8.71
CA SER A 48 16.26 -22.39 8.14
C SER A 48 14.88 -22.21 7.48
N ALA A 49 14.29 -21.02 7.56
CA ALA A 49 12.95 -20.74 7.04
C ALA A 49 12.84 -20.80 5.50
N HIS A 50 13.97 -20.70 4.79
CA HIS A 50 13.99 -20.63 3.32
C HIS A 50 14.98 -21.62 2.71
N LYS A 51 14.58 -22.27 1.61
CA LYS A 51 15.46 -23.16 0.83
C LYS A 51 16.49 -22.38 0.01
N THR A 52 16.18 -21.14 -0.34
CA THR A 52 17.03 -20.26 -1.14
C THR A 52 17.29 -18.94 -0.41
N PRO A 53 18.39 -18.23 -0.72
CA PRO A 53 18.65 -16.95 -0.07
C PRO A 53 17.57 -15.91 -0.35
N VAL A 54 16.98 -15.36 0.71
CA VAL A 54 16.04 -14.24 0.62
C VAL A 54 16.79 -12.95 0.26
N LEU A 55 16.22 -12.16 -0.64
CA LEU A 55 16.77 -10.87 -1.06
C LEU A 55 15.96 -9.72 -0.46
N ASP A 56 16.59 -8.57 -0.24
CA ASP A 56 15.88 -7.37 0.19
C ASP A 56 14.80 -6.94 -0.81
N GLU A 57 13.69 -6.38 -0.31
CA GLU A 57 12.55 -5.97 -1.13
C GLU A 57 12.61 -4.49 -1.55
N LYS A 58 13.80 -3.86 -1.44
CA LYS A 58 13.99 -2.41 -1.64
C LYS A 58 13.56 -1.88 -2.98
N LEU A 59 13.77 -2.70 -4.01
CA LEU A 59 13.34 -2.45 -5.37
C LEU A 59 13.36 -3.79 -6.09
N ILE A 60 12.17 -4.36 -6.26
CA ILE A 60 11.97 -5.62 -6.98
C ILE A 60 11.56 -5.27 -8.40
N LEU A 61 12.30 -5.81 -9.37
CA LEU A 61 11.97 -5.68 -10.77
C LEU A 61 11.86 -7.06 -11.39
N ASN A 62 10.92 -7.21 -12.31
CA ASN A 62 10.90 -8.37 -13.19
C ASN A 62 11.84 -8.18 -14.40
N GLU A 63 11.84 -9.14 -15.32
CA GLU A 63 12.72 -9.15 -16.50
C GLU A 63 12.45 -7.98 -17.48
N LYS A 64 11.25 -7.39 -17.43
CA LYS A 64 10.83 -6.24 -18.24
C LYS A 64 11.09 -4.89 -17.54
N ASN A 65 11.81 -4.89 -16.42
CA ASN A 65 11.99 -3.72 -15.55
C ASN A 65 10.68 -3.12 -15.00
N GLN A 66 9.63 -3.93 -14.86
CA GLN A 66 8.41 -3.52 -14.15
C GLN A 66 8.60 -3.69 -12.64
N ILE A 67 8.05 -2.79 -11.83
CA ILE A 67 8.37 -2.66 -10.41
C ILE A 67 7.23 -3.19 -9.55
N LYS A 68 7.52 -4.19 -8.72
CA LYS A 68 6.62 -4.65 -7.64
C LYS A 68 6.69 -3.74 -6.41
N ASN A 69 5.63 -3.71 -5.60
CA ASN A 69 5.55 -2.99 -4.33
C ASN A 69 5.60 -1.45 -4.49
N VAL A 70 4.99 -0.93 -5.56
CA VAL A 70 4.73 0.51 -5.71
C VAL A 70 3.32 0.79 -5.19
N LEU A 71 3.21 1.69 -4.23
CA LEU A 71 1.90 2.16 -3.75
C LEU A 71 1.39 3.24 -4.69
N VAL A 72 0.19 3.05 -5.24
CA VAL A 72 -0.48 3.99 -6.13
C VAL A 72 -1.81 4.42 -5.51
N TRP A 73 -2.13 5.71 -5.49
CA TRP A 73 -3.39 6.21 -4.96
C TRP A 73 -3.92 7.41 -5.74
N VAL A 74 -5.20 7.70 -5.56
CA VAL A 74 -5.91 8.82 -6.21
C VAL A 74 -6.09 9.97 -5.21
N GLU A 75 -5.41 11.09 -5.44
CA GLU A 75 -5.53 12.28 -4.61
C GLU A 75 -6.91 12.95 -4.75
N GLY A 76 -7.48 13.35 -3.62
CA GLY A 76 -8.76 14.08 -3.58
C GLY A 76 -10.00 13.22 -3.87
N ALA A 77 -9.85 11.92 -4.13
CA ALA A 77 -10.98 11.01 -4.25
C ALA A 77 -11.68 10.82 -2.90
N LYS A 78 -13.01 10.73 -2.92
CA LYS A 78 -13.85 10.57 -1.72
C LYS A 78 -14.71 9.33 -1.83
N GLY A 79 -14.84 8.61 -0.73
CA GLY A 79 -15.71 7.44 -0.63
C GLY A 79 -14.94 6.12 -0.48
N SER A 80 -15.69 5.03 -0.65
CA SER A 80 -15.34 3.63 -0.34
C SER A 80 -15.08 3.34 1.15
N SER A 81 -15.81 2.36 1.66
CA SER A 81 -15.64 1.86 3.03
C SER A 81 -14.58 0.75 3.03
N PRO A 82 -13.85 0.55 4.15
CA PRO A 82 -12.90 -0.55 4.25
C PRO A 82 -13.64 -1.87 4.07
N LYS A 83 -13.15 -2.74 3.17
CA LYS A 83 -13.86 -3.98 2.82
C LYS A 83 -13.70 -5.08 3.90
N SER A 84 -12.57 -5.10 4.62
CA SER A 84 -12.25 -6.08 5.67
C SER A 84 -11.00 -5.63 6.45
N ALA A 85 -10.64 -6.33 7.53
CA ALA A 85 -9.33 -6.13 8.17
C ALA A 85 -8.21 -6.37 7.14
N ALA A 86 -7.21 -5.49 7.15
CA ALA A 86 -5.96 -5.73 6.43
C ALA A 86 -5.07 -6.67 7.25
N VAL A 87 -4.18 -7.41 6.61
CA VAL A 87 -3.30 -8.38 7.29
C VAL A 87 -1.84 -8.01 7.07
N LEU A 88 -1.07 -8.04 8.15
CA LEU A 88 0.39 -7.99 8.14
C LEU A 88 0.91 -9.22 8.87
N ASP A 89 1.59 -10.12 8.18
CA ASP A 89 2.10 -11.36 8.75
C ASP A 89 3.62 -11.36 8.86
N GLN A 90 4.10 -12.00 9.92
CA GLN A 90 5.51 -12.30 10.18
C GLN A 90 5.66 -13.80 9.85
N ASN A 91 6.12 -14.07 8.64
CA ASN A 91 6.19 -15.42 8.10
C ASN A 91 7.46 -15.60 7.27
N GLY A 92 8.26 -16.61 7.60
CA GLY A 92 9.57 -16.81 7.02
C GLY A 92 10.57 -15.73 7.45
N CYS A 93 10.40 -15.15 8.64
CA CYS A 93 11.18 -14.03 9.14
C CYS A 93 11.25 -12.85 8.16
N ILE A 94 10.14 -12.57 7.48
CA ILE A 94 9.87 -11.35 6.70
C ILE A 94 8.49 -10.82 7.05
N TYR A 95 8.23 -9.53 6.75
CA TYR A 95 6.89 -8.94 6.88
C TYR A 95 6.19 -9.02 5.54
N SER A 96 4.97 -9.57 5.52
CA SER A 96 4.17 -9.71 4.31
C SER A 96 2.76 -9.13 4.52
N PRO A 97 2.27 -8.25 3.63
CA PRO A 97 2.98 -7.70 2.47
C PRO A 97 4.04 -6.67 2.88
N HIS A 98 5.00 -6.43 1.98
CA HIS A 98 6.07 -5.44 2.17
C HIS A 98 5.58 -3.99 2.06
N VAL A 99 4.51 -3.74 1.29
CA VAL A 99 3.84 -2.44 1.18
C VAL A 99 2.33 -2.66 1.29
N LEU A 100 1.67 -1.81 2.07
CA LEU A 100 0.24 -1.91 2.37
C LEU A 100 -0.38 -0.51 2.39
N GLY A 101 -1.51 -0.35 1.71
CA GLY A 101 -2.44 0.76 1.95
C GLY A 101 -3.57 0.29 2.86
N ILE A 102 -3.96 1.13 3.83
CA ILE A 102 -5.15 0.92 4.66
C ILE A 102 -5.96 2.20 4.76
N GLN A 103 -7.22 2.08 5.11
CA GLN A 103 -8.08 3.21 5.46
C GLN A 103 -7.95 3.55 6.94
N LYS A 104 -8.12 4.82 7.29
CA LYS A 104 -8.23 5.24 8.69
C LYS A 104 -9.40 4.50 9.37
N GLY A 105 -9.19 4.03 10.59
CA GLY A 105 -10.13 3.21 11.33
C GLY A 105 -10.25 1.76 10.84
N GLN A 106 -9.55 1.37 9.77
CA GLN A 106 -9.49 -0.03 9.35
C GLN A 106 -8.62 -0.82 10.33
N ASP A 107 -9.10 -1.99 10.72
CA ASP A 107 -8.32 -2.95 11.49
C ASP A 107 -7.13 -3.47 10.67
N LEU A 108 -5.95 -3.43 11.27
CA LEU A 108 -4.77 -4.14 10.82
C LEU A 108 -4.55 -5.35 11.74
N LEU A 109 -4.89 -6.53 11.24
CA LEU A 109 -4.64 -7.81 11.89
C LEU A 109 -3.17 -8.19 11.68
N ILE A 110 -2.39 -8.14 12.74
CA ILE A 110 -0.98 -8.52 12.69
C ILE A 110 -0.84 -9.96 13.16
N LYS A 111 -0.15 -10.79 12.39
CA LYS A 111 0.07 -12.21 12.67
C LYS A 111 1.55 -12.52 12.92
N ASN A 112 1.81 -13.57 13.70
CA ASN A 112 3.10 -14.21 13.83
C ASN A 112 2.99 -15.70 13.48
N SER A 113 3.13 -15.99 12.19
CA SER A 113 3.17 -17.35 11.67
C SER A 113 4.51 -18.05 11.96
N ASP A 114 5.57 -17.31 12.24
CA ASP A 114 6.87 -17.85 12.60
C ASP A 114 6.91 -18.51 14.00
N ALA A 115 7.87 -19.42 14.16
CA ALA A 115 8.15 -20.10 15.43
C ALA A 115 9.19 -19.38 16.30
N THR A 116 9.47 -18.10 16.02
CA THR A 116 10.43 -17.25 16.76
C THR A 116 9.79 -15.94 17.23
N LEU A 117 10.53 -15.18 18.04
CA LEU A 117 10.13 -13.86 18.53
C LEU A 117 10.41 -12.81 17.46
N HIS A 118 9.39 -12.00 17.18
CA HIS A 118 9.52 -10.75 16.43
C HIS A 118 8.92 -9.60 17.23
N ASN A 119 8.97 -8.36 16.71
CA ASN A 119 8.27 -7.24 17.31
C ASN A 119 7.76 -6.26 16.27
N ILE A 120 6.62 -5.66 16.54
CA ILE A 120 6.02 -4.66 15.64
C ILE A 120 6.32 -3.28 16.20
N HIS A 121 7.21 -2.56 15.53
CA HIS A 121 7.51 -1.17 15.82
C HIS A 121 7.00 -0.27 14.70
N SER A 122 5.89 0.42 14.96
CA SER A 122 5.33 1.42 14.05
C SER A 122 6.11 2.72 14.14
N MET A 123 6.66 3.16 13.01
CA MET A 123 7.37 4.43 12.87
C MET A 123 6.46 5.58 12.43
N SER A 124 5.15 5.43 12.62
CA SER A 124 4.18 6.50 12.40
C SER A 124 4.57 7.76 13.19
N LYS A 125 4.40 8.91 12.55
CA LYS A 125 4.62 10.25 13.08
C LYS A 125 3.31 11.00 13.34
N THR A 126 2.26 10.67 12.60
CA THR A 126 0.95 11.36 12.69
C THR A 126 -0.01 10.62 13.62
N ASN A 127 -0.07 9.29 13.48
CA ASN A 127 -0.75 8.43 14.43
C ASN A 127 0.15 8.10 15.63
N SER A 128 -0.43 7.50 16.67
CA SER A 128 0.35 7.02 17.81
C SER A 128 1.30 5.92 17.37
N SER A 129 2.61 6.15 17.56
CA SER A 129 3.61 5.10 17.44
C SER A 129 3.41 4.06 18.54
N PHE A 130 3.79 2.82 18.24
CA PHE A 130 3.74 1.70 19.17
C PHE A 130 4.90 0.74 18.90
N ASN A 131 5.30 0.03 19.95
CA ASN A 131 6.28 -1.04 19.87
C ASN A 131 5.87 -2.18 20.80
N PHE A 132 5.63 -3.38 20.28
CA PHE A 132 5.32 -4.54 21.10
C PHE A 132 5.94 -5.82 20.55
N ALA A 133 6.34 -6.70 21.47
CA ALA A 133 6.82 -8.03 21.15
C ALA A 133 5.68 -8.95 20.68
N MET A 134 5.99 -9.84 19.74
CA MET A 134 5.16 -10.96 19.32
C MET A 134 5.99 -12.23 19.43
N PRO A 135 6.14 -12.83 20.64
CA PRO A 135 6.78 -14.14 20.78
C PRO A 135 5.96 -15.21 20.05
N LYS A 136 6.56 -16.39 19.83
CA LYS A 136 5.91 -17.52 19.12
C LYS A 136 4.51 -17.92 19.63
N VAL A 137 4.17 -17.58 20.87
CA VAL A 137 2.88 -17.86 21.52
C VAL A 137 1.83 -16.78 21.26
N VAL A 138 2.22 -15.56 20.92
CA VAL A 138 1.32 -14.47 20.51
C VAL A 138 1.14 -14.56 19.01
N LYS A 139 0.05 -15.20 18.59
CA LYS A 139 -0.21 -15.47 17.17
C LYS A 139 -0.81 -14.31 16.43
N GLU A 140 -1.64 -13.51 17.08
CA GLU A 140 -2.34 -12.41 16.43
C GLU A 140 -2.49 -11.21 17.37
N LYS A 141 -2.52 -10.01 16.80
CA LYS A 141 -2.86 -8.77 17.49
C LYS A 141 -3.43 -7.76 16.49
N THR A 142 -4.56 -7.16 16.83
CA THR A 142 -5.17 -6.10 16.01
C THR A 142 -4.75 -4.73 16.49
N VAL A 143 -4.45 -3.84 15.56
CA VAL A 143 -4.24 -2.40 15.78
C VAL A 143 -5.04 -1.62 14.73
N SER A 144 -5.24 -0.33 14.96
CA SER A 144 -5.80 0.57 13.93
C SER A 144 -5.08 1.91 13.93
N PHE A 145 -5.21 2.63 12.82
CA PHE A 145 -4.69 3.99 12.64
C PHE A 145 -5.85 4.91 12.30
N ASN A 146 -6.02 6.02 13.02
CA ASN A 146 -7.23 6.85 12.93
C ASN A 146 -7.03 8.16 12.18
N LYS A 147 -5.80 8.43 11.71
CA LYS A 147 -5.44 9.64 10.95
C LYS A 147 -4.79 9.26 9.63
N VAL A 148 -5.10 10.03 8.59
CA VAL A 148 -4.41 9.94 7.29
C VAL A 148 -2.92 10.19 7.50
N GLU A 149 -2.09 9.38 6.87
CA GLU A 149 -0.64 9.48 6.99
C GLU A 149 0.05 8.89 5.76
N GLU A 150 1.01 9.65 5.24
CA GLU A 150 1.94 9.21 4.19
C GLU A 150 2.67 7.91 4.58
N PRO A 151 3.21 7.16 3.62
CA PRO A 151 3.95 5.92 3.87
C PRO A 151 4.99 6.02 5.01
N PHE A 152 4.79 5.23 6.06
CA PHE A 152 5.72 5.05 7.17
C PHE A 152 6.11 3.58 7.34
N ALA A 153 7.27 3.34 7.97
CA ALA A 153 7.76 1.99 8.16
C ALA A 153 7.13 1.33 9.41
N ILE A 154 6.80 0.05 9.31
CA ILE A 154 6.68 -0.85 10.44
C ILE A 154 7.90 -1.77 10.39
N LYS A 155 8.68 -1.85 11.47
CA LYS A 155 9.94 -2.61 11.51
C LYS A 155 10.02 -3.57 12.67
N CYS A 156 10.91 -4.56 12.55
CA CYS A 156 11.39 -5.37 13.66
C CYS A 156 12.70 -4.75 14.21
N ASP A 157 12.77 -4.58 15.51
CA ASP A 157 14.00 -4.21 16.23
C ASP A 157 14.89 -5.43 16.52
N VAL A 158 14.30 -6.62 16.62
CA VAL A 158 15.03 -7.89 16.84
C VAL A 158 15.73 -8.36 15.56
N HIS A 159 15.03 -8.26 14.43
CA HIS A 159 15.51 -8.71 13.12
C HIS A 159 15.55 -7.54 12.14
N PRO A 160 16.66 -6.77 12.05
CA PRO A 160 16.71 -5.48 11.38
C PRO A 160 16.41 -5.49 9.87
N TRP A 161 16.33 -6.68 9.26
CA TRP A 161 15.92 -6.84 7.86
C TRP A 161 14.40 -6.81 7.67
N MET A 162 13.62 -7.14 8.69
CA MET A 162 12.16 -7.19 8.61
C MET A 162 11.59 -5.78 8.66
N LYS A 163 10.91 -5.41 7.58
CA LYS A 163 10.26 -4.12 7.43
C LYS A 163 9.10 -4.24 6.46
N SER A 164 8.04 -3.51 6.72
CA SER A 164 6.95 -3.23 5.78
C SER A 164 6.67 -1.73 5.80
N TYR A 165 5.97 -1.22 4.80
CA TYR A 165 5.51 0.16 4.73
C TYR A 165 4.00 0.23 4.68
N VAL A 166 3.44 1.10 5.51
CA VAL A 166 1.99 1.31 5.61
C VAL A 166 1.70 2.76 5.29
N SER A 167 0.66 3.00 4.48
CA SER A 167 0.05 4.31 4.27
C SER A 167 -1.39 4.26 4.73
N VAL A 168 -1.87 5.34 5.36
CA VAL A 168 -3.23 5.44 5.88
C VAL A 168 -4.00 6.48 5.09
N PHE A 169 -5.07 6.08 4.43
CA PHE A 169 -5.90 6.93 3.58
C PHE A 169 -7.27 7.17 4.23
N ASP A 170 -7.98 8.22 3.83
CA ASP A 170 -9.39 8.43 4.21
C ASP A 170 -10.38 7.87 3.18
N HIS A 171 -9.88 7.29 2.09
CA HIS A 171 -10.60 6.58 1.04
C HIS A 171 -9.89 5.26 0.70
N GLY A 172 -10.57 4.37 -0.02
CA GLY A 172 -10.08 3.06 -0.48
C GLY A 172 -9.51 3.04 -1.90
N PHE A 173 -9.42 4.18 -2.57
CA PHE A 173 -8.87 4.30 -3.94
C PHE A 173 -7.34 4.28 -3.97
N PHE A 174 -6.76 3.11 -3.69
CA PHE A 174 -5.33 2.84 -3.77
C PHE A 174 -5.07 1.38 -4.16
N ALA A 175 -3.88 1.11 -4.68
CA ALA A 175 -3.42 -0.23 -5.02
C ALA A 175 -1.91 -0.35 -4.80
N VAL A 176 -1.41 -1.58 -4.71
CA VAL A 176 0.02 -1.88 -4.70
C VAL A 176 0.33 -2.73 -5.92
N THR A 177 1.38 -2.38 -6.67
CA THR A 177 1.75 -3.13 -7.87
C THR A 177 2.17 -4.56 -7.58
N ASP A 178 1.77 -5.47 -8.45
CA ASP A 178 2.08 -6.90 -8.38
C ASP A 178 3.48 -7.24 -8.93
N GLU A 179 3.77 -8.54 -9.13
CA GLU A 179 5.05 -9.03 -9.71
C GLU A 179 5.28 -8.57 -11.16
N ASN A 180 4.22 -8.20 -11.88
CA ASN A 180 4.28 -7.64 -13.23
C ASN A 180 4.34 -6.12 -13.22
N GLY A 181 4.36 -5.50 -12.04
CA GLY A 181 4.31 -4.05 -11.87
C GLY A 181 2.96 -3.44 -12.23
N ASP A 182 1.92 -4.26 -12.36
CA ASP A 182 0.58 -3.83 -12.75
C ASP A 182 -0.25 -3.48 -11.51
N TYR A 183 -1.14 -2.51 -11.64
CA TYR A 183 -2.09 -2.14 -10.60
C TYR A 183 -3.47 -1.81 -11.18
N THR A 184 -4.50 -1.90 -10.34
CA THR A 184 -5.88 -1.58 -10.70
C THR A 184 -6.58 -0.96 -9.49
N ILE A 185 -7.22 0.19 -9.69
CA ILE A 185 -8.03 0.90 -8.70
C ILE A 185 -9.44 1.04 -9.27
N GLU A 186 -10.39 0.29 -8.71
CA GLU A 186 -11.77 0.23 -9.20
C GLU A 186 -12.70 1.20 -8.46
N GLY A 187 -13.80 1.55 -9.11
CA GLY A 187 -14.90 2.30 -8.48
C GLY A 187 -14.56 3.75 -8.18
N VAL A 188 -13.52 4.31 -8.80
CA VAL A 188 -13.13 5.71 -8.63
C VAL A 188 -14.26 6.57 -9.21
N PRO A 189 -14.85 7.52 -8.45
CA PRO A 189 -15.90 8.38 -8.98
C PRO A 189 -15.42 9.14 -10.23
N ALA A 190 -16.33 9.43 -11.17
CA ALA A 190 -15.97 10.21 -12.34
C ALA A 190 -15.51 11.62 -11.96
N GLY A 191 -14.42 12.09 -12.58
CA GLY A 191 -13.80 13.37 -12.24
C GLY A 191 -12.36 13.48 -12.73
N GLU A 192 -11.77 14.65 -12.50
CA GLU A 192 -10.35 14.90 -12.76
C GLU A 192 -9.55 14.69 -11.48
N TYR A 193 -8.52 13.86 -11.54
CA TYR A 193 -7.71 13.50 -10.38
C TYR A 193 -6.21 13.56 -10.67
N GLU A 194 -5.44 13.61 -9.59
CA GLU A 194 -4.01 13.28 -9.61
C GLU A 194 -3.80 11.86 -9.06
N VAL A 195 -3.18 11.00 -9.84
CA VAL A 195 -2.74 9.66 -9.42
C VAL A 195 -1.28 9.76 -9.02
N VAL A 196 -0.95 9.29 -7.82
CA VAL A 196 0.39 9.37 -7.27
C VAL A 196 0.96 7.96 -7.11
N ALA A 197 2.22 7.77 -7.53
CA ALA A 197 2.98 6.55 -7.34
C ALA A 197 4.16 6.79 -6.39
N TRP A 198 4.23 5.99 -5.32
CA TRP A 198 5.30 6.00 -4.33
C TRP A 198 6.05 4.67 -4.30
N GLN A 199 7.38 4.76 -4.17
CA GLN A 199 8.23 3.59 -4.01
C GLN A 199 9.32 3.88 -2.97
N GLU A 200 9.56 2.93 -2.05
CA GLU A 200 10.35 3.16 -0.84
C GLU A 200 11.79 3.67 -1.06
N ARG A 201 12.44 3.28 -2.16
CA ARG A 201 13.81 3.67 -2.50
C ARG A 201 13.88 5.15 -2.83
N PHE A 202 12.81 5.68 -3.41
CA PHE A 202 12.65 7.06 -3.83
C PHE A 202 12.15 7.97 -2.71
N LYS A 203 11.41 7.39 -1.74
CA LYS A 203 10.76 8.09 -0.63
C LYS A 203 9.73 9.10 -1.14
N MET A 204 9.11 9.85 -0.23
CA MET A 204 8.11 10.87 -0.59
C MET A 204 8.62 11.92 -1.60
N LYS A 205 9.88 12.33 -1.49
CA LYS A 205 10.48 13.32 -2.41
C LYS A 205 10.64 12.85 -3.87
N GLY A 206 10.42 11.57 -4.13
CA GLY A 206 10.57 10.97 -5.45
C GLY A 206 9.29 10.30 -5.94
N THR A 207 8.14 10.65 -5.36
CA THR A 207 6.83 10.27 -5.91
C THR A 207 6.66 10.82 -7.32
N LEU A 208 5.88 10.12 -8.13
CA LEU A 208 5.48 10.54 -9.46
C LEU A 208 3.98 10.83 -9.44
N THR A 209 3.55 11.83 -10.19
CA THR A 209 2.13 12.23 -10.28
C THR A 209 1.69 12.28 -11.74
N GLN A 210 0.48 11.81 -12.02
CA GLN A 210 -0.18 11.93 -13.32
C GLN A 210 -1.59 12.46 -13.16
N LYS A 211 -2.02 13.32 -14.10
CA LYS A 211 -3.41 13.78 -14.16
C LYS A 211 -4.22 12.80 -15.00
N VAL A 212 -5.38 12.41 -14.50
CA VAL A 212 -6.31 11.50 -15.18
C VAL A 212 -7.73 12.05 -15.15
N SER A 213 -8.47 11.79 -16.24
CA SER A 213 -9.90 12.07 -16.35
C SER A 213 -10.64 10.74 -16.23
N VAL A 214 -11.20 10.47 -15.05
CA VAL A 214 -11.97 9.25 -14.79
C VAL A 214 -13.39 9.44 -15.32
N LYS A 215 -13.81 8.50 -16.16
CA LYS A 215 -15.17 8.39 -16.71
C LYS A 215 -15.66 6.95 -16.53
N ASP A 216 -16.80 6.61 -17.10
CA ASP A 216 -17.19 5.20 -17.22
C ASP A 216 -16.14 4.41 -18.01
N GLY A 217 -15.83 3.20 -17.57
CA GLY A 217 -14.79 2.35 -18.16
C GLY A 217 -13.38 2.52 -17.55
N SER A 218 -12.35 2.19 -18.33
CA SER A 218 -10.96 2.14 -17.87
C SER A 218 -10.15 3.35 -18.34
N THR A 219 -9.32 3.90 -17.45
CA THR A 219 -8.35 4.96 -17.73
C THR A 219 -6.95 4.48 -17.34
N THR A 220 -5.95 4.71 -18.19
CA THR A 220 -4.57 4.27 -17.94
C THR A 220 -3.73 5.38 -17.32
N ALA A 221 -2.93 5.03 -16.31
CA ALA A 221 -1.88 5.88 -15.74
C ALA A 221 -0.59 5.07 -15.50
N ASP A 222 0.36 5.14 -16.44
CA ASP A 222 1.63 4.42 -16.35
C ASP A 222 2.72 5.28 -15.73
N PHE A 223 3.55 4.71 -14.86
CA PHE A 223 4.63 5.45 -14.21
C PHE A 223 6.00 4.88 -14.56
N THR A 224 7.01 5.75 -14.71
CA THR A 224 8.39 5.34 -14.93
C THR A 224 9.32 6.00 -13.93
N PHE A 225 9.77 5.24 -12.93
CA PHE A 225 10.80 5.68 -12.01
C PHE A 225 12.17 5.66 -12.70
N LYS A 226 12.94 6.74 -12.54
CA LYS A 226 14.29 6.84 -13.11
C LYS A 226 15.34 6.75 -12.03
N LYS A 227 16.49 6.15 -12.32
CA LYS A 227 17.63 6.19 -11.40
C LYS A 227 17.97 7.65 -11.04
N PRO A 228 18.03 8.02 -9.74
CA PRO A 228 18.40 9.38 -9.35
C PRO A 228 19.77 9.73 -9.92
N SER A 229 19.89 10.90 -10.55
CA SER A 229 21.19 11.38 -11.03
C SER A 229 22.13 11.51 -9.83
N LYS A 230 23.37 11.00 -9.96
CA LYS A 230 24.40 11.27 -8.96
C LYS A 230 24.63 12.77 -8.99
N LYS A 231 24.33 13.50 -7.91
CA LYS A 231 24.82 14.88 -7.76
C LYS A 231 26.35 14.81 -7.93
N LYS A 232 26.88 15.54 -8.93
CA LYS A 232 28.32 15.80 -8.99
C LYS A 232 28.68 16.51 -7.69
N LYS A 233 29.61 15.93 -6.93
CA LYS A 233 30.23 16.60 -5.78
C LYS A 233 31.13 17.71 -6.31
#